data_AF-A0A7J9W4Z0-F1
#
_entry.id   AF-A0A7J9W4Z0-F1
#
_cell.length_a   1.000
_cell.length_b   1.000
_cell.length_c   1.000
_cell.angle_alpha   90.00
_cell.angle_beta   90.00
_cell.angle_gamma   90.00
#
_symmetry.space_group_name_H-M   'P 1'
#
loop_
_entity.id
_entity.type
_entity.pdbx_description
1 polymer ?
#
loop_
_entity_poly.entity_id
_entity_poly.type
_entity_poly.pdbx_seq_one_letter_code
_entity_poly.pdbx_strand_id
1 'polypeptide(L)'
;MNDITERDLRDCREEAEGTQDEPLSGKATRPGWQRAKVLSVRLSPEEFDELNSYAAALEVPASALTRGWILDRLRAGSESPVRTVERIFHELEQLRRQLVA
;
A
#
# COMPACT_ATOMS: atom_id res chain seq x y z
N MET A 1 6.73 -9.61 -7.24
CA MET A 1 7.79 -9.78 -6.21
C MET A 1 8.84 -10.66 -6.86
N ASN A 2 10.11 -10.26 -6.88
CA ASN A 2 11.15 -11.18 -7.35
C ASN A 2 11.29 -12.30 -6.33
N ASP A 3 11.25 -13.55 -6.78
CA ASP A 3 11.52 -14.71 -5.94
C ASP A 3 13.01 -14.70 -5.57
N ILE A 4 13.30 -14.55 -4.28
CA ILE A 4 14.67 -14.60 -3.75
C ILE A 4 15.09 -16.06 -3.76
N THR A 5 16.19 -16.37 -4.44
CA THR A 5 16.72 -17.73 -4.55
C THR A 5 17.64 -18.08 -3.39
N GLU A 6 17.87 -19.37 -3.15
CA GLU A 6 18.80 -19.83 -2.12
C GLU A 6 20.27 -19.45 -2.41
N ARG A 7 20.58 -19.15 -3.66
CA ARG A 7 21.86 -18.56 -4.04
C ARG A 7 21.96 -17.12 -3.54
N ASP A 8 20.93 -16.32 -3.75
CA ASP A 8 20.91 -14.92 -3.31
C ASP A 8 21.08 -14.79 -1.79
N LEU A 9 20.47 -15.71 -1.01
CA LEU A 9 20.60 -15.73 0.44
C LEU A 9 22.01 -16.11 0.92
N ARG A 10 22.69 -17.00 0.18
CA ARG A 10 24.05 -17.44 0.48
C ARG A 10 25.05 -16.32 0.18
N ASP A 11 24.92 -15.71 -0.99
CA ASP A 11 25.80 -14.63 -1.44
C ASP A 11 25.67 -13.42 -0.49
N CYS A 12 24.44 -13.06 -0.09
CA CYS A 12 24.21 -12.02 0.93
C CYS A 12 24.87 -12.34 2.29
N ARG A 13 24.86 -13.62 2.70
CA ARG A 13 25.46 -14.03 3.98
C ARG A 13 26.97 -13.92 3.93
N GLU A 14 27.59 -14.45 2.88
CA GLU A 14 29.05 -14.43 2.72
C GLU A 14 29.59 -12.99 2.64
N GLU A 15 28.88 -12.11 1.95
CA GLU A 15 29.19 -10.67 1.91
C GLU A 15 29.08 -10.04 3.31
N ALA A 16 27.97 -10.27 4.03
CA ALA A 16 27.74 -9.67 5.33
C ALA A 16 28.75 -10.10 6.40
N GLU A 17 29.08 -11.41 6.45
CA GLU A 17 30.07 -11.94 7.39
C GLU A 17 31.50 -11.46 7.04
N GLY A 18 31.79 -11.29 5.75
CA GLY A 18 33.09 -10.84 5.26
C GLY A 18 33.38 -9.37 5.51
N THR A 19 32.35 -8.53 5.63
CA THR A 19 32.49 -7.07 5.78
C THR A 19 32.03 -6.54 7.15
N GLN A 20 31.91 -7.41 8.16
CA GLN A 20 31.34 -7.03 9.47
C GLN A 20 32.11 -5.89 10.19
N ASP A 21 33.43 -5.85 10.01
CA ASP A 21 34.33 -4.87 10.63
C ASP A 21 34.62 -3.68 9.70
N GLU A 22 34.08 -3.69 8.48
CA GLU A 22 34.26 -2.59 7.55
C GLU A 22 33.42 -1.38 7.98
N PRO A 23 33.93 -0.16 7.82
CA PRO A 23 33.17 1.04 8.11
C PRO A 23 31.92 1.10 7.21
N LEU A 24 30.77 1.35 7.82
CA LEU A 24 29.52 1.56 7.08
C LEU A 24 29.71 2.66 6.02
N SER A 25 29.19 2.39 4.81
CA SER A 25 29.21 3.37 3.73
C SER A 25 28.56 4.68 4.17
N GLY A 26 29.25 5.80 4.03
CA GLY A 26 28.68 7.14 4.24
C GLY A 26 27.54 7.49 3.26
N LYS A 27 27.30 6.64 2.25
CA LYS A 27 26.18 6.73 1.30
C LYS A 27 25.02 5.81 1.66
N ALA A 28 25.12 5.04 2.75
CA ALA A 28 24.02 4.23 3.23
C ALA A 28 22.81 5.15 3.41
N THR A 29 21.75 4.91 2.64
CA THR A 29 20.49 5.63 2.78
C THR A 29 19.45 4.59 3.10
N ARG A 30 18.89 4.64 4.31
CA ARG A 30 17.72 3.84 4.65
C ARG A 30 16.57 4.28 3.73
N PRO A 31 15.95 3.40 2.94
CA PRO A 31 14.69 3.72 2.28
C PRO A 31 13.69 4.16 3.36
N GLY A 32 13.21 5.40 3.30
CA GLY A 32 12.39 5.99 4.38
C GLY A 32 13.17 6.63 5.54
N TRP A 33 14.45 6.99 5.36
CA TRP A 33 15.21 7.77 6.36
C TRP A 33 14.48 9.08 6.72
N GLN A 34 13.87 9.73 5.73
CA GLN A 34 12.97 10.82 6.02
C GLN A 34 11.80 10.28 6.82
N ARG A 35 11.80 10.53 8.14
CA ARG A 35 10.68 10.22 9.04
C ARG A 35 9.39 10.54 8.30
N ALA A 36 8.51 9.55 8.17
CA ALA A 36 7.21 9.75 7.56
C ALA A 36 6.60 11.04 8.11
N LYS A 37 6.19 11.95 7.23
CA LYS A 37 5.57 13.20 7.64
C LYS A 37 4.27 12.86 8.37
N VAL A 38 4.13 13.34 9.60
CA VAL A 38 2.95 13.07 10.42
C VAL A 38 1.82 13.99 9.94
N LEU A 39 0.69 13.38 9.58
CA LEU A 39 -0.57 14.07 9.37
C LEU A 39 -1.40 13.95 10.66
N SER A 40 -1.71 15.09 11.28
CA SER A 40 -2.56 15.14 12.47
C SER A 40 -3.95 15.62 12.10
N VAL A 41 -4.98 14.85 12.46
CA VAL A 41 -6.39 15.21 12.31
C VAL A 41 -7.04 15.31 13.69
N ARG A 42 -8.08 16.12 13.82
CA ARG A 42 -8.87 16.20 15.05
C ARG A 42 -10.12 15.34 14.88
N LEU A 43 -10.35 14.45 15.83
CA LEU A 43 -11.54 13.62 15.96
C LEU A 43 -12.16 13.89 17.33
N SER A 44 -13.46 13.69 17.47
CA SER A 44 -14.06 13.55 18.79
C SER A 44 -13.53 12.27 19.47
N PRO A 45 -13.64 12.15 20.80
CA PRO A 45 -13.29 10.91 21.49
C PRO A 45 -14.04 9.69 20.95
N GLU A 46 -15.33 9.85 20.66
CA GLU A 46 -16.20 8.79 20.15
C GLU A 46 -15.77 8.33 18.75
N GLU A 47 -15.48 9.28 17.85
CA GLU A 47 -14.99 8.97 16.50
C GLU A 47 -13.63 8.26 16.53
N PHE A 48 -12.76 8.62 17.48
CA PHE A 48 -11.48 7.95 17.65
C PHE A 48 -11.64 6.52 18.16
N ASP A 49 -12.52 6.28 19.12
CA ASP A 49 -12.78 4.95 19.69
C ASP A 49 -13.44 4.03 18.67
N GLU A 50 -14.39 4.54 17.88
CA GLU A 50 -15.01 3.80 16.78
C GLU A 50 -13.97 3.39 15.72
N LEU A 51 -13.09 4.31 15.32
CA LEU A 51 -12.01 4.03 14.37
C LEU A 51 -11.09 2.92 14.86
N ASN A 52 -10.67 2.97 16.13
CA ASN A 52 -9.80 1.95 16.72
C ASN A 52 -10.50 0.59 16.84
N SER A 53 -11.78 0.58 17.20
CA SER A 53 -12.57 -0.64 17.29
C SER A 53 -12.71 -1.32 15.92
N TYR A 54 -12.97 -0.55 14.88
CA TYR A 54 -13.07 -1.06 13.51
C TYR A 54 -11.73 -1.56 12.98
N ALA A 55 -10.63 -0.84 13.26
CA ALA A 55 -9.29 -1.26 12.88
C ALA A 55 -8.88 -2.58 13.58
N ALA A 56 -9.22 -2.72 14.87
CA ALA A 56 -8.96 -3.93 15.65
C ALA A 56 -9.74 -5.14 15.11
N ALA A 57 -11.01 -4.96 14.73
CA ALA A 57 -11.83 -6.02 14.14
C ALA A 57 -11.27 -6.53 12.79
N LEU A 58 -10.51 -5.69 12.08
CA LEU A 58 -9.84 -6.01 10.83
C LEU A 58 -8.36 -6.42 11.01
N GLU A 59 -7.89 -6.52 12.26
CA GLU A 59 -6.51 -6.85 12.63
C GLU A 59 -5.46 -5.95 11.94
N VAL A 60 -5.78 -4.66 11.75
CA VAL A 60 -4.87 -3.68 11.15
C VAL A 60 -4.68 -2.46 12.05
N PRO A 61 -3.53 -1.77 11.99
CA PRO A 61 -3.36 -0.49 12.67
C PRO A 61 -4.35 0.58 12.15
N ALA A 62 -4.91 1.41 13.04
CA ALA A 62 -5.81 2.50 12.66
C ALA A 62 -5.19 3.46 11.63
N SER A 63 -3.88 3.68 11.69
CA SER A 63 -3.13 4.47 10.70
C SER A 63 -3.10 3.81 9.32
N ALA A 64 -2.99 2.48 9.26
CA ALA A 64 -3.01 1.73 8.02
C ALA A 64 -4.40 1.73 7.39
N LEU A 65 -5.43 1.50 8.20
CA LEU A 65 -6.84 1.59 7.80
C LEU A 65 -7.17 2.96 7.22
N THR A 66 -6.89 4.03 7.98
CA THR A 66 -7.16 5.42 7.57
C THR A 66 -6.42 5.77 6.28
N ARG A 67 -5.15 5.36 6.15
CA ARG A 67 -4.37 5.56 4.94
C ARG A 67 -4.99 4.83 3.75
N GLY A 68 -5.47 3.60 3.95
CA GLY A 68 -6.18 2.81 2.93
C GLY A 68 -7.40 3.57 2.42
N TRP A 69 -8.29 4.00 3.32
CA TRP A 69 -9.48 4.76 2.97
C TRP A 69 -9.19 6.05 2.21
N ILE A 70 -8.19 6.83 2.64
CA ILE A 70 -7.78 8.06 1.94
C ILE A 70 -7.33 7.72 0.52
N LEU A 71 -6.47 6.71 0.36
CA LEU A 71 -5.98 6.33 -0.97
C LEU A 71 -7.09 5.78 -1.86
N ASP A 72 -8.01 4.99 -1.31
CA ASP A 72 -9.15 4.44 -2.06
C ASP A 72 -10.08 5.55 -2.52
N ARG A 73 -10.35 6.56 -1.68
CA ARG A 73 -11.14 7.74 -2.08
C ARG A 73 -10.44 8.61 -3.09
N LEU A 74 -9.13 8.82 -2.96
CA LEU A 74 -8.35 9.55 -3.96
C LEU A 74 -8.32 8.81 -5.31
N ARG A 75 -8.24 7.47 -5.28
CA ARG A 75 -8.33 6.62 -6.47
C ARG A 75 -9.74 6.66 -7.08
N ALA A 76 -10.78 6.59 -6.27
CA ALA A 76 -12.16 6.71 -6.72
C ALA A 76 -12.45 8.10 -7.31
N GLY A 77 -11.89 9.17 -6.74
CA GLY A 77 -11.92 10.51 -7.31
C GLY A 77 -11.02 10.70 -8.53
N SER A 78 -10.16 9.72 -8.85
CA SER A 78 -9.29 9.69 -10.03
C SER A 78 -9.84 8.88 -11.20
N GLU A 79 -11.02 8.25 -11.06
CA GLU A 79 -11.77 7.82 -12.23
C GLU A 79 -12.26 9.09 -12.95
N SER A 80 -11.56 9.45 -14.04
CA SER A 80 -12.10 10.42 -15.00
C SER A 80 -13.52 9.96 -15.36
N PRO A 81 -14.52 10.85 -15.36
CA PRO A 81 -15.88 10.52 -15.79
C PRO A 81 -15.92 9.78 -17.13
N VAL A 82 -14.95 10.06 -18.01
CA VAL A 82 -14.74 9.36 -19.29
C VAL A 82 -14.45 7.87 -19.08
N ARG A 83 -13.56 7.51 -18.15
CA ARG A 83 -13.22 6.11 -17.86
C ARG A 83 -14.37 5.34 -17.22
N THR A 84 -15.16 6.00 -16.37
CA THR A 84 -16.37 5.38 -15.80
C THR A 84 -17.40 5.10 -16.90
N VAL A 85 -17.61 6.04 -17.84
CA VAL A 85 -18.49 5.85 -19.01
C VAL A 85 -17.97 4.73 -19.92
N GLU A 86 -16.66 4.69 -20.20
CA GLU A 86 -16.04 3.61 -20.99
C GLU A 86 -16.23 2.24 -20.34
N ARG A 87 -16.06 2.14 -19.01
CA ARG A 87 -16.29 0.90 -18.26
C ARG A 87 -17.74 0.44 -18.36
N ILE A 88 -18.71 1.34 -18.13
CA ILE A 88 -20.14 1.02 -18.24
C ILE A 88 -20.49 0.55 -19.66
N PHE A 89 -19.96 1.22 -20.69
CA PHE A 89 -20.18 0.83 -22.07
C PHE A 89 -19.65 -0.58 -22.36
N HIS A 90 -18.45 -0.90 -21.86
CA HIS A 90 -17.84 -2.21 -22.03
C HIS A 90 -18.63 -3.31 -21.32
N GLU A 91 -19.08 -3.06 -20.09
CA GLU A 91 -19.92 -3.98 -19.31
C GLU A 91 -21.27 -4.26 -20.01
N LEU A 92 -21.93 -3.22 -20.55
CA LEU A 92 -23.18 -3.37 -21.30
C LEU A 92 -23.02 -4.16 -22.60
N GLU A 93 -21.93 -3.93 -23.33
CA GLU A 93 -21.63 -4.64 -24.57
C GLU A 93 -21.34 -6.13 -24.30
N GLN A 94 -20.62 -6.45 -23.21
CA GLN A 94 -20.42 -7.83 -22.78
C GLN A 94 -21.74 -8.51 -22.42
N LEU A 95 -22.62 -7.83 -21.67
CA LEU A 95 -23.94 -8.35 -21.33
C LEU A 95 -24.79 -8.60 -22.57
N ARG A 96 -24.76 -7.68 -23.54
CA ARG A 96 -25.49 -7.84 -24.81
C ARG A 96 -25.01 -9.07 -25.58
N ARG A 97 -23.70 -9.33 -25.61
CA ARG A 97 -23.15 -10.53 -26.27
C ARG A 97 -23.58 -11.82 -25.57
N GLN A 98 -23.64 -11.81 -24.23
CA GLN A 98 -24.10 -12.95 -23.44
C GLN A 98 -25.60 -13.24 -23.61
N LEU A 99 -26.42 -12.23 -23.91
CA LEU A 99 -27.86 -12.37 -24.13
C LEU A 99 -28.22 -12.75 -25.59
N VAL A 100 -27.28 -12.63 -26.52
CA VAL A 100 -27.46 -12.97 -27.95
C VAL A 100 -26.87 -14.34 -28.30
N ALA A 101 -26.06 -14.92 -27.41
CA ALA A 101 -25.58 -16.30 -27.48
C ALA A 101 -26.57 -17.27 -26.81
#